data_AF-A0A8I0B7A4-F1
#
_entry.id   AF-A0A8I0B7A4-F1
#
_cell.length_a   1.000
_cell.length_b   1.000
_cell.length_c   1.000
_cell.angle_alpha   90.00
_cell.angle_beta   90.00
_cell.angle_gamma   90.00
#
_symmetry.space_group_name_H-M   'P 1'
#
loop_
_entity.id
_entity.type
_entity.pdbx_description
1 polymer ?
#
loop_
_entity_poly.entity_id
_entity_poly.type
_entity_poly.pdbx_seq_one_letter_code
_entity_poly.pdbx_strand_id
1 'polypeptide(L)'
;MKKFYALLLMLTAMGQAWAQAWDGTTASMWTSGEGTQSAPYLIEQPAHLAYLSKRVGEGETFEGKYFKVANNLDMGGLEFPVIGKYDKSVDSQTNETKDASLYFKGVFDGNHKEIDHLLITKAPETTGSIAGQSVSLGGVALFACTADGSVVRNVTIGKNSQIKVDGEIVAAIIGVMEGGVLENSANYASISATTFGGGLVGFMTGTSTMQYCTNKGVVNTAGMICGGIVSQIEKGATIKGCYNAAAVTGGSYYVGGIVGITYDQVQVKNCYNVGAVKGPESFLSKPHAIIGDNDGKKAICANNYYVKQLTGVDDEAGTTQTRGQFKQEEAVNGLNNELDVKAFVLDTENVNKGFPILSWEKTSTTAIHQLSADHDVQINGHDVVCNKTSTVYDLKGRVVATGKRMHIAASGIYVLSCPGAPTQKVVIR
;
A
#
# COMPACT_ATOMS: atom_id res chain seq x y z
N MET A 1 -56.70 11.31 -21.68
CA MET A 1 -55.76 11.88 -20.68
C MET A 1 -54.53 10.99 -20.62
N LYS A 2 -53.43 11.40 -21.26
CA LYS A 2 -52.15 10.67 -21.29
C LYS A 2 -51.37 11.03 -20.03
N LYS A 3 -51.07 10.06 -19.16
CA LYS A 3 -50.13 10.25 -18.04
C LYS A 3 -48.76 9.74 -18.48
N PHE A 4 -47.86 10.68 -18.79
CA PHE A 4 -46.44 10.42 -18.94
C PHE A 4 -45.85 10.13 -17.56
N TYR A 5 -45.33 8.93 -17.34
CA TYR A 5 -44.39 8.68 -16.24
C TYR A 5 -42.98 8.88 -16.80
N ALA A 6 -42.38 10.03 -16.47
CA ALA A 6 -40.96 10.26 -16.69
C ALA A 6 -40.19 9.40 -15.69
N LEU A 7 -39.62 8.30 -16.15
CA LEU A 7 -38.67 7.49 -15.38
C LEU A 7 -37.35 8.28 -15.33
N LEU A 8 -37.11 8.97 -14.22
CA LEU A 8 -35.86 9.65 -13.95
C LEU A 8 -34.77 8.58 -13.71
N LEU A 9 -34.04 8.22 -14.76
CA LEU A 9 -32.77 7.52 -14.64
C LEU A 9 -31.81 8.42 -13.87
N MET A 10 -31.69 8.24 -12.56
CA MET A 10 -30.57 8.76 -11.80
C MET A 10 -29.31 8.01 -12.26
N LEU A 11 -28.67 8.56 -13.28
CA LEU A 11 -27.29 8.30 -13.59
C LEU A 11 -26.47 8.89 -12.43
N THR A 12 -26.21 8.11 -11.39
CA THR A 12 -25.19 8.49 -10.41
C THR A 12 -23.85 8.40 -11.11
N ALA A 13 -23.43 9.50 -11.73
CA ALA A 13 -22.01 9.72 -11.96
C ALA A 13 -21.34 9.61 -10.58
N MET A 14 -20.58 8.53 -10.35
CA MET A 14 -19.70 8.44 -9.18
C MET A 14 -18.58 9.45 -9.38
N GLY A 15 -18.88 10.74 -9.21
CA GLY A 15 -17.86 11.73 -8.93
C GLY A 15 -17.21 11.29 -7.62
N GLN A 16 -15.88 11.17 -7.61
CA GLN A 16 -15.17 10.97 -6.36
C GLN A 16 -15.47 12.17 -5.47
N ALA A 17 -16.18 11.94 -4.37
CA ALA A 17 -16.49 12.98 -3.41
C ALA A 17 -15.20 13.35 -2.66
N TRP A 18 -14.75 14.57 -2.85
CA TRP A 18 -13.72 15.19 -2.02
C TRP A 18 -14.41 15.80 -0.80
N ALA A 19 -13.93 15.48 0.39
CA ALA A 19 -14.33 16.18 1.60
C ALA A 19 -13.84 17.65 1.53
N GLN A 20 -14.41 18.51 2.37
CA GLN A 20 -13.89 19.86 2.59
C GLN A 20 -12.41 19.77 3.00
N ALA A 21 -11.55 20.60 2.41
CA ALA A 21 -10.14 20.66 2.72
C ALA A 21 -9.92 20.93 4.23
N TRP A 22 -8.89 20.31 4.80
CA TRP A 22 -8.51 20.54 6.19
C TRP A 22 -8.08 21.99 6.41
N ASP A 23 -8.47 22.56 7.54
CA ASP A 23 -8.12 23.94 7.92
C ASP A 23 -6.82 24.03 8.74
N GLY A 24 -6.12 22.91 8.94
CA GLY A 24 -4.86 22.83 9.68
C GLY A 24 -5.02 22.78 11.20
N THR A 25 -6.23 22.88 11.74
CA THR A 25 -6.45 23.02 13.19
C THR A 25 -7.58 22.14 13.73
N THR A 26 -8.63 21.90 12.94
CA THR A 26 -9.80 21.16 13.38
C THR A 26 -9.50 19.67 13.49
N ALA A 27 -9.71 19.12 14.69
CA ALA A 27 -9.67 17.70 14.98
C ALA A 27 -10.99 17.30 15.63
N SER A 28 -11.83 16.52 14.93
CA SER A 28 -13.16 16.13 15.39
C SER A 28 -13.32 14.62 15.47
N MET A 29 -13.95 14.15 16.55
CA MET A 29 -14.20 12.73 16.77
C MET A 29 -15.11 12.13 15.69
N TRP A 30 -14.86 10.87 15.34
CA TRP A 30 -15.71 10.10 14.44
C TRP A 30 -17.13 10.00 14.99
N THR A 31 -18.13 10.22 14.13
CA THR A 31 -19.55 10.10 14.48
C THR A 31 -20.17 8.79 14.00
N SER A 32 -19.43 8.02 13.20
CA SER A 32 -19.87 6.77 12.56
C SER A 32 -18.93 5.61 12.93
N GLY A 33 -19.50 4.47 13.31
CA GLY A 33 -18.77 3.27 13.69
C GLY A 33 -18.41 3.18 15.17
N GLU A 34 -18.10 1.96 15.62
CA GLU A 34 -17.78 1.62 17.02
C GLU A 34 -16.31 1.21 17.22
N GLY A 35 -15.52 1.27 16.14
CA GLY A 35 -14.13 0.82 16.12
C GLY A 35 -13.97 -0.69 16.18
N THR A 36 -15.00 -1.46 15.87
CA THR A 36 -14.95 -2.93 15.74
C THR A 36 -14.67 -3.33 14.29
N GLN A 37 -14.30 -4.59 14.04
CA GLN A 37 -14.04 -5.07 12.68
C GLN A 37 -15.27 -4.94 11.77
N SER A 38 -16.48 -5.20 12.29
CA SER A 38 -17.73 -5.10 11.52
C SER A 38 -18.29 -3.68 11.44
N ALA A 39 -17.90 -2.80 12.37
CA ALA A 39 -18.30 -1.39 12.41
C ALA A 39 -17.08 -0.51 12.73
N PRO A 40 -16.13 -0.35 11.79
CA PRO A 40 -14.94 0.47 12.00
C PRO A 40 -15.31 1.94 12.15
N TYR A 41 -14.51 2.71 12.89
CA TYR A 41 -14.64 4.17 12.89
C TYR A 41 -14.41 4.70 11.48
N LEU A 42 -15.35 5.52 10.96
CA LEU A 42 -15.24 6.05 9.62
C LEU A 42 -14.51 7.39 9.59
N ILE A 43 -13.47 7.46 8.76
CA ILE A 43 -12.73 8.69 8.46
C ILE A 43 -13.36 9.27 7.19
N GLU A 44 -14.34 10.14 7.40
CA GLU A 44 -15.17 10.72 6.34
C GLU A 44 -14.66 12.09 5.86
N GLN A 45 -13.85 12.74 6.70
CA GLN A 45 -13.30 14.08 6.47
C GLN A 45 -11.90 14.23 7.09
N PRO A 46 -11.06 15.16 6.63
CA PRO A 46 -9.69 15.34 7.12
C PRO A 46 -9.59 15.55 8.63
N ALA A 47 -10.56 16.25 9.23
CA ALA A 47 -10.62 16.48 10.69
C ALA A 47 -10.71 15.18 11.51
N HIS A 48 -11.25 14.08 10.95
CA HIS A 48 -11.26 12.76 11.60
C HIS A 48 -9.87 12.13 11.62
N LEU A 49 -9.06 12.37 10.57
CA LEU A 49 -7.67 11.89 10.52
C LEU A 49 -6.78 12.71 11.47
N ALA A 50 -6.99 14.03 11.51
CA ALA A 50 -6.34 14.90 12.50
C ALA A 50 -6.70 14.51 13.95
N TYR A 51 -7.94 14.07 14.19
CA TYR A 51 -8.35 13.55 15.49
C TYR A 51 -7.65 12.24 15.85
N LEU A 52 -7.48 11.31 14.90
CA LEU A 52 -6.67 10.12 15.11
C LEU A 52 -5.24 10.48 15.52
N SER A 53 -4.60 11.38 14.76
CA SER A 53 -3.26 11.88 15.06
C SER A 53 -3.16 12.43 16.48
N LYS A 54 -4.08 13.32 16.86
CA LYS A 54 -4.14 13.90 18.20
C LYS A 54 -4.19 12.83 19.29
N ARG A 55 -5.11 11.86 19.18
CA ARG A 55 -5.31 10.84 20.21
C ARG A 55 -4.10 9.90 20.34
N VAL A 56 -3.47 9.52 19.23
CA VAL A 56 -2.21 8.75 19.29
C VAL A 56 -1.10 9.59 19.91
N GLY A 57 -1.01 10.88 19.57
CA GLY A 57 -0.08 11.84 20.19
C GLY A 57 -0.33 12.07 21.70
N GLU A 58 -1.52 11.74 22.20
CA GLU A 58 -1.87 11.77 23.63
C GLU A 58 -1.65 10.40 24.32
N GLY A 59 -1.17 9.39 23.59
CA GLY A 59 -0.82 8.06 24.12
C GLY A 59 -1.84 6.95 23.87
N GLU A 60 -2.92 7.21 23.11
CA GLU A 60 -3.86 6.15 22.75
C GLU A 60 -3.34 5.29 21.61
N THR A 61 -3.12 4.02 21.88
CA THR A 61 -2.55 3.09 20.88
C THR A 61 -3.58 2.60 19.85
N PHE A 62 -4.87 2.63 20.22
CA PHE A 62 -5.96 2.02 19.44
C PHE A 62 -5.80 0.52 19.15
N GLU A 63 -5.10 -0.21 20.01
CA GLU A 63 -4.99 -1.66 19.91
C GLU A 63 -6.37 -2.32 19.87
N GLY A 64 -6.57 -3.23 18.91
CA GLY A 64 -7.85 -3.90 18.68
C GLY A 64 -8.96 -3.03 18.08
N LYS A 65 -8.67 -1.77 17.70
CA LYS A 65 -9.63 -0.87 17.04
C LYS A 65 -9.42 -0.78 15.54
N TYR A 66 -10.52 -0.54 14.82
CA TYR A 66 -10.57 -0.54 13.36
C TYR A 66 -11.02 0.82 12.82
N PHE A 67 -10.31 1.31 11.80
CA PHE A 67 -10.58 2.54 11.09
C PHE A 67 -10.74 2.26 9.60
N LYS A 68 -11.65 2.99 8.96
CA LYS A 68 -11.82 2.92 7.51
C LYS A 68 -12.02 4.31 6.89
N VAL A 69 -11.23 4.64 5.88
CA VAL A 69 -11.38 5.89 5.13
C VAL A 69 -12.57 5.76 4.16
N ALA A 70 -13.52 6.68 4.27
CA ALA A 70 -14.76 6.65 3.50
C ALA A 70 -14.67 7.47 2.20
N ASN A 71 -13.95 8.59 2.24
CA ASN A 71 -13.84 9.56 1.14
C ASN A 71 -12.38 9.92 0.87
N ASN A 72 -12.10 10.48 -0.31
CA ASN A 72 -10.81 11.12 -0.53
C ASN A 72 -10.68 12.32 0.42
N LEU A 73 -9.50 12.47 1.01
CA LEU A 73 -9.19 13.48 2.02
C LEU A 73 -8.24 14.51 1.40
N ASP A 74 -8.68 15.77 1.39
CA ASP A 74 -7.82 16.90 1.06
C ASP A 74 -7.25 17.50 2.36
N MET A 75 -5.96 17.32 2.60
CA MET A 75 -5.28 17.79 3.80
C MET A 75 -4.88 19.28 3.74
N GLY A 76 -5.29 19.99 2.68
CA GLY A 76 -5.23 21.44 2.58
C GLY A 76 -3.83 22.01 2.34
N GLY A 77 -2.79 21.18 2.20
CA GLY A 77 -1.41 21.63 2.08
C GLY A 77 -0.88 22.28 3.36
N LEU A 78 -1.47 21.92 4.50
CA LEU A 78 -1.15 22.47 5.81
C LEU A 78 -0.38 21.44 6.62
N GLU A 79 0.52 21.91 7.48
CA GLU A 79 1.40 21.07 8.27
C GLU A 79 0.59 20.09 9.13
N PHE A 80 0.70 18.80 8.80
CA PHE A 80 -0.03 17.74 9.46
C PHE A 80 0.79 17.18 10.63
N PRO A 81 0.24 17.13 11.86
CA PRO A 81 0.88 16.40 12.95
C PRO A 81 0.83 14.91 12.61
N VAL A 82 1.99 14.28 12.43
CA VAL A 82 2.10 12.84 12.15
C VAL A 82 1.37 12.00 13.20
N ILE A 83 0.88 10.83 12.82
CA ILE A 83 0.16 9.94 13.75
C ILE A 83 1.18 9.22 14.62
N GLY A 84 1.32 9.69 15.86
CA GLY A 84 2.24 9.13 16.85
C GLY A 84 3.60 9.83 16.92
N LYS A 85 4.55 9.21 17.61
CA LYS A 85 5.92 9.73 17.81
C LYS A 85 6.87 8.55 17.94
N TYR A 86 7.96 8.53 17.19
CA TYR A 86 9.04 7.58 17.44
C TYR A 86 10.09 8.23 18.36
N ASP A 87 10.38 7.58 19.49
CA ASP A 87 11.30 8.07 20.52
C ASP A 87 11.96 6.89 21.24
N LYS A 88 12.56 6.00 20.43
CA LYS A 88 13.23 4.81 20.91
C LYS A 88 14.71 4.84 20.60
N SER A 89 15.52 4.64 21.64
CA SER A 89 16.97 4.62 21.55
C SER A 89 17.55 3.49 22.40
N VAL A 90 18.74 3.02 22.02
CA VAL A 90 19.52 2.06 22.78
C VAL A 90 20.82 2.74 23.20
N ASP A 91 21.11 2.73 24.50
CA ASP A 91 22.37 3.23 25.02
C ASP A 91 23.51 2.30 24.60
N SER A 92 24.50 2.83 23.88
CA SER A 92 25.59 2.04 23.33
C SER A 92 26.60 1.53 24.37
N GLN A 93 26.58 2.06 25.59
CA GLN A 93 27.48 1.65 26.68
C GLN A 93 26.82 0.63 27.60
N THR A 94 25.53 0.82 27.91
CA THR A 94 24.79 -0.06 28.85
C THR A 94 23.92 -1.11 28.15
N ASN A 95 23.68 -0.96 26.84
CA ASN A 95 22.68 -1.71 26.06
C ASN A 95 21.25 -1.58 26.60
N GLU A 96 20.96 -0.57 27.42
CA GLU A 96 19.60 -0.30 27.89
C GLU A 96 18.78 0.36 26.77
N THR A 97 17.54 -0.09 26.60
CA THR A 97 16.58 0.53 25.67
C THR A 97 15.70 1.52 26.42
N LYS A 98 15.63 2.75 25.93
CA LYS A 98 14.63 3.75 26.35
C LYS A 98 13.64 3.92 25.22
N ASP A 99 12.36 3.73 25.52
CA ASP A 99 11.27 3.85 24.56
C ASP A 99 10.17 4.75 25.13
N ALA A 100 10.07 5.97 24.60
CA ALA A 100 9.01 6.92 24.87
C ALA A 100 8.10 7.12 23.64
N SER A 101 8.12 6.16 22.71
CA SER A 101 7.35 6.24 21.47
C SER A 101 5.86 6.13 21.73
N LEU A 102 5.09 6.82 20.89
CA LEU A 102 3.64 6.77 20.83
C LEU A 102 3.23 6.02 19.57
N TYR A 103 3.08 4.71 19.70
CA TYR A 103 2.76 3.80 18.58
C TYR A 103 1.27 3.82 18.24
N PHE A 104 0.96 3.79 16.95
CA PHE A 104 -0.32 3.29 16.49
C PHE A 104 -0.30 1.75 16.45
N LYS A 105 -1.28 1.11 17.08
CA LYS A 105 -1.43 -0.36 17.18
C LYS A 105 -2.77 -0.88 16.67
N GLY A 106 -3.54 -0.03 15.98
CA GLY A 106 -4.84 -0.38 15.43
C GLY A 106 -4.78 -0.98 14.02
N VAL A 107 -5.96 -1.13 13.43
CA VAL A 107 -6.17 -1.49 12.03
C VAL A 107 -6.65 -0.27 11.27
N PHE A 108 -5.85 0.24 10.33
CA PHE A 108 -6.18 1.36 9.46
C PHE A 108 -6.38 0.89 8.02
N ASP A 109 -7.61 0.93 7.53
CA ASP A 109 -7.97 0.64 6.14
C ASP A 109 -8.21 1.94 5.36
N GLY A 110 -7.25 2.32 4.53
CA GLY A 110 -7.34 3.47 3.64
C GLY A 110 -8.38 3.30 2.52
N ASN A 111 -8.88 2.08 2.30
CA ASN A 111 -9.93 1.77 1.32
C ASN A 111 -9.64 2.32 -0.10
N HIS A 112 -8.35 2.44 -0.44
CA HIS A 112 -7.83 3.06 -1.66
C HIS A 112 -8.36 4.48 -1.94
N LYS A 113 -8.78 5.18 -0.88
CA LYS A 113 -9.06 6.62 -0.96
C LYS A 113 -7.75 7.39 -0.91
N GLU A 114 -7.69 8.46 -1.70
CA GLU A 114 -6.54 9.35 -1.69
C GLU A 114 -6.53 10.21 -0.43
N ILE A 115 -5.39 10.25 0.25
CA ILE A 115 -5.02 11.28 1.23
C ILE A 115 -4.06 12.21 0.50
N ASP A 116 -4.55 13.36 0.03
CA ASP A 116 -3.80 14.28 -0.83
C ASP A 116 -3.57 15.65 -0.17
N HIS A 117 -2.66 16.43 -0.75
CA HIS A 117 -2.16 17.69 -0.17
C HIS A 117 -1.68 17.53 1.30
N LEU A 118 -1.20 16.35 1.67
CA LEU A 118 -0.58 16.11 2.97
C LEU A 118 0.78 16.82 2.99
N LEU A 119 0.98 17.74 3.94
CA LEU A 119 2.25 18.44 4.14
C LEU A 119 2.87 17.97 5.46
N ILE A 120 4.05 17.37 5.38
CA ILE A 120 4.87 17.00 6.55
C ILE A 120 6.26 17.57 6.32
N THR A 121 6.60 18.63 7.06
CA THR A 121 7.89 19.32 6.92
C THR A 121 8.64 19.51 8.23
N LYS A 122 7.96 19.35 9.37
CA LYS A 122 8.57 19.48 10.68
C LYS A 122 9.26 18.19 11.11
N ALA A 123 10.52 18.33 11.53
CA ALA A 123 11.20 17.33 12.33
C ALA A 123 10.51 17.20 13.71
N PRO A 124 10.42 15.99 14.30
CA PRO A 124 10.14 15.79 15.72
C PRO A 124 11.19 16.46 16.60
N GLU A 125 10.89 16.51 17.89
CA GLU A 125 11.81 17.04 18.89
C GLU A 125 13.07 16.18 19.02
N THR A 126 14.22 16.83 19.24
CA THR A 126 15.50 16.18 19.52
C THR A 126 15.48 15.53 20.90
N THR A 127 15.12 14.25 20.98
CA THR A 127 15.03 13.49 22.23
C THR A 127 16.06 12.37 22.37
N GLY A 128 16.75 12.01 21.28
CA GLY A 128 17.74 10.93 21.25
C GLY A 128 19.18 11.39 21.35
N SER A 129 20.09 10.42 21.44
CA SER A 129 21.53 10.63 21.34
C SER A 129 22.18 9.49 20.57
N ILE A 130 23.00 9.82 19.57
CA ILE A 130 23.86 8.86 18.85
C ILE A 130 25.31 9.26 19.11
N ALA A 131 26.09 8.34 19.69
CA ALA A 131 27.49 8.58 20.04
C ALA A 131 27.71 9.89 20.85
N GLY A 132 26.76 10.25 21.71
CA GLY A 132 26.81 11.46 22.54
C GLY A 132 26.31 12.74 21.88
N GLN A 133 25.89 12.72 20.62
CA GLN A 133 25.29 13.87 19.94
C GLN A 133 23.76 13.79 20.00
N SER A 134 23.11 14.85 20.47
CA SER A 134 21.65 14.94 20.49
C SER A 134 21.10 14.91 19.07
N VAL A 135 20.20 13.97 18.79
CA VAL A 135 19.56 13.80 17.48
C VAL A 135 18.06 13.61 17.66
N SER A 136 17.30 14.02 16.65
CA SER A 136 15.93 13.53 16.53
C SER A 136 15.98 12.09 15.99
N LEU A 137 15.18 11.20 16.56
CA LEU A 137 15.28 9.76 16.35
C LEU A 137 14.56 9.28 15.08
N GLY A 138 13.86 10.16 14.36
CA GLY A 138 13.17 9.79 13.14
C GLY A 138 11.70 9.43 13.34
N GLY A 139 11.19 8.68 12.37
CA GLY A 139 9.81 8.22 12.37
C GLY A 139 8.88 9.27 11.78
N VAL A 140 9.21 9.81 10.61
CA VAL A 140 8.42 10.87 9.99
C VAL A 140 7.72 10.35 8.75
N ALA A 141 6.42 10.13 8.88
CA ALA A 141 5.50 9.75 7.80
C ALA A 141 4.06 10.01 8.27
N LEU A 142 3.05 9.61 7.49
CA LEU A 142 1.65 9.65 7.96
C LEU A 142 1.50 8.99 9.35
N PHE A 143 2.09 7.81 9.55
CA PHE A 143 2.28 7.16 10.85
C PHE A 143 3.74 7.24 11.26
N ALA A 144 4.01 7.81 12.43
CA ALA A 144 5.38 7.93 12.91
C ALA A 144 6.01 6.55 13.18
N CYS A 145 5.28 5.71 13.91
CA CYS A 145 5.67 4.35 14.18
C CYS A 145 4.49 3.40 14.38
N THR A 146 4.72 2.13 14.06
CA THR A 146 3.80 1.01 14.27
C THR A 146 4.52 -0.14 14.97
N ALA A 147 3.76 -1.03 15.60
CA ALA A 147 4.28 -2.17 16.34
C ALA A 147 3.57 -3.49 15.96
N ASP A 148 4.00 -4.60 16.57
CA ASP A 148 3.30 -5.89 16.45
C ASP A 148 1.78 -5.76 16.66
N GLY A 149 1.00 -6.44 15.81
CA GLY A 149 -0.47 -6.39 15.80
C GLY A 149 -1.07 -5.24 14.98
N SER A 150 -0.28 -4.23 14.61
CA SER A 150 -0.75 -3.13 13.75
C SER A 150 -1.00 -3.61 12.32
N VAL A 151 -2.05 -3.09 11.69
CA VAL A 151 -2.31 -3.32 10.26
C VAL A 151 -2.63 -1.99 9.58
N VAL A 152 -1.78 -1.56 8.65
CA VAL A 152 -2.02 -0.42 7.78
C VAL A 152 -2.20 -0.96 6.36
N ARG A 153 -3.33 -0.63 5.71
CA ARG A 153 -3.61 -1.17 4.38
C ARG A 153 -4.39 -0.25 3.49
N ASN A 154 -4.30 -0.48 2.18
CA ASN A 154 -5.08 0.23 1.17
C ASN A 154 -4.90 1.76 1.26
N VAL A 155 -3.76 2.24 1.75
CA VAL A 155 -3.48 3.66 1.93
C VAL A 155 -2.89 4.20 0.64
N THR A 156 -3.42 5.31 0.15
CA THR A 156 -2.88 6.00 -1.03
C THR A 156 -2.53 7.44 -0.67
N ILE A 157 -1.23 7.76 -0.67
CA ILE A 157 -0.76 9.15 -0.51
C ILE A 157 -0.78 9.82 -1.89
N GLY A 158 -1.57 10.88 -2.01
CA GLY A 158 -1.81 11.59 -3.26
C GLY A 158 -0.61 12.39 -3.75
N LYS A 159 -0.55 12.61 -5.06
CA LYS A 159 0.60 13.22 -5.76
C LYS A 159 0.90 14.67 -5.38
N ASN A 160 -0.07 15.40 -4.83
CA ASN A 160 0.10 16.80 -4.43
C ASN A 160 0.60 16.92 -2.99
N SER A 161 0.76 15.81 -2.29
CA SER A 161 1.39 15.75 -0.97
C SER A 161 2.90 15.98 -1.06
N GLN A 162 3.47 16.54 0.01
CA GLN A 162 4.89 16.85 0.12
C GLN A 162 5.39 16.43 1.51
N ILE A 163 6.35 15.50 1.52
CA ILE A 163 6.97 15.03 2.74
C ILE A 163 8.46 15.33 2.63
N LYS A 164 8.89 16.37 3.35
CA LYS A 164 10.22 16.93 3.23
C LYS A 164 10.73 17.31 4.61
N VAL A 165 11.54 16.45 5.21
CA VAL A 165 12.06 16.67 6.56
C VAL A 165 13.58 16.53 6.59
N ASP A 166 14.21 17.46 7.29
CA ASP A 166 15.64 17.44 7.54
C ASP A 166 15.93 16.61 8.80
N GLY A 167 16.87 15.67 8.71
CA GLY A 167 17.59 15.08 9.84
C GLY A 167 17.32 13.61 10.13
N GLU A 168 16.48 12.92 9.37
CA GLU A 168 15.73 11.81 9.98
C GLU A 168 15.40 10.61 9.09
N ILE A 169 14.71 9.64 9.69
CA ILE A 169 14.02 8.51 9.06
C ILE A 169 12.69 9.01 8.51
N VAL A 170 12.59 9.20 7.20
CA VAL A 170 11.45 9.81 6.52
C VAL A 170 10.85 8.88 5.47
N ALA A 171 9.52 8.80 5.42
CA ALA A 171 8.80 8.08 4.38
C ALA A 171 7.36 8.58 4.19
N ALA A 172 6.64 7.98 3.23
CA ALA A 172 5.26 8.39 2.94
C ALA A 172 4.24 7.90 3.98
N ILE A 173 4.29 6.61 4.34
CA ILE A 173 3.22 5.96 5.09
C ILE A 173 3.63 5.65 6.52
N ILE A 174 4.77 4.99 6.73
CA ILE A 174 5.24 4.61 8.06
C ILE A 174 6.70 5.05 8.23
N GLY A 175 7.01 5.82 9.26
CA GLY A 175 8.38 6.23 9.57
C GLY A 175 9.20 5.03 10.03
N VAL A 176 8.80 4.42 11.14
CA VAL A 176 9.41 3.20 11.69
C VAL A 176 8.37 2.09 11.88
N MET A 177 8.63 0.91 11.31
CA MET A 177 7.78 -0.26 11.43
C MET A 177 8.50 -1.31 12.30
N GLU A 178 8.09 -1.41 13.57
CA GLU A 178 8.62 -2.38 14.54
C GLU A 178 7.64 -3.53 14.77
N GLY A 179 7.23 -4.18 13.67
CA GLY A 179 6.20 -5.20 13.64
C GLY A 179 4.97 -4.77 12.85
N GLY A 180 4.01 -5.68 12.76
CA GLY A 180 2.74 -5.44 12.05
C GLY A 180 2.82 -5.62 10.54
N VAL A 181 1.79 -5.13 9.84
CA VAL A 181 1.61 -5.31 8.39
C VAL A 181 1.34 -3.98 7.69
N LEU A 182 2.05 -3.73 6.59
CA LEU A 182 1.72 -2.72 5.59
C LEU A 182 1.36 -3.42 4.26
N GLU A 183 0.13 -3.27 3.78
CA GLU A 183 -0.29 -3.92 2.53
C GLU A 183 -1.09 -3.05 1.57
N ASN A 184 -1.06 -3.41 0.28
CA ASN A 184 -1.92 -2.83 -0.76
C ASN A 184 -1.88 -1.29 -0.84
N SER A 185 -0.72 -0.70 -0.56
CA SER A 185 -0.61 0.75 -0.36
C SER A 185 0.29 1.41 -1.39
N ALA A 186 0.06 2.69 -1.63
CA ALA A 186 0.69 3.45 -2.70
C ALA A 186 1.22 4.80 -2.20
N ASN A 187 2.40 5.16 -2.69
CA ASN A 187 2.89 6.53 -2.61
C ASN A 187 2.97 7.15 -4.01
N TYR A 188 2.29 8.29 -4.20
CA TYR A 188 2.44 9.15 -5.38
C TYR A 188 3.15 10.47 -5.06
N ALA A 189 3.42 10.75 -3.78
CA ALA A 189 4.00 12.00 -3.30
C ALA A 189 5.52 12.00 -3.39
N SER A 190 6.10 13.19 -3.55
CA SER A 190 7.55 13.34 -3.47
C SER A 190 8.03 13.23 -2.02
N ILE A 191 9.07 12.41 -1.82
CA ILE A 191 9.78 12.28 -0.54
C ILE A 191 11.13 12.98 -0.65
N SER A 192 11.44 13.79 0.35
CA SER A 192 12.75 14.43 0.53
C SER A 192 13.25 14.18 1.94
N ALA A 193 14.41 13.54 2.07
CA ALA A 193 15.05 13.22 3.35
C ALA A 193 16.52 13.66 3.34
N THR A 194 17.13 13.87 4.51
CA THR A 194 18.56 14.19 4.59
C THR A 194 19.39 13.17 5.37
N THR A 195 18.76 12.13 5.94
CA THR A 195 19.46 11.00 6.57
C THR A 195 19.02 9.68 5.93
N PHE A 196 17.84 9.16 6.27
CA PHE A 196 17.30 7.92 5.72
C PHE A 196 15.93 8.18 5.06
N GLY A 197 15.79 7.86 3.78
CA GLY A 197 14.56 8.12 3.02
C GLY A 197 14.05 6.88 2.32
N GLY A 198 12.80 6.52 2.60
CA GLY A 198 12.08 5.43 1.95
C GLY A 198 10.82 5.92 1.24
N GLY A 199 10.49 5.34 0.09
CA GLY A 199 9.27 5.73 -0.64
C GLY A 199 7.96 5.46 0.11
N LEU A 200 7.91 4.43 0.97
CA LEU A 200 6.73 4.09 1.76
C LEU A 200 7.04 3.90 3.24
N VAL A 201 8.14 3.20 3.55
CA VAL A 201 8.58 2.96 4.92
C VAL A 201 10.00 3.45 5.14
N GLY A 202 10.26 4.16 6.22
CA GLY A 202 11.61 4.63 6.52
C GLY A 202 12.46 3.47 6.98
N PHE A 203 12.10 2.84 8.09
CA PHE A 203 12.84 1.74 8.69
C PHE A 203 11.91 0.58 9.05
N MET A 204 12.28 -0.65 8.68
CA MET A 204 11.57 -1.89 9.02
C MET A 204 12.42 -2.81 9.87
N THR A 205 11.87 -3.34 10.97
CA THR A 205 12.59 -4.25 11.87
C THR A 205 11.64 -5.29 12.48
N GLY A 206 12.20 -6.27 13.18
CA GLY A 206 11.45 -7.32 13.87
C GLY A 206 10.56 -8.15 12.95
N THR A 207 9.31 -8.39 13.35
CA THR A 207 8.38 -9.26 12.60
C THR A 207 7.64 -8.54 11.46
N SER A 208 8.06 -7.31 11.12
CA SER A 208 7.39 -6.47 10.12
C SER A 208 7.22 -7.15 8.78
N THR A 209 6.02 -7.07 8.21
CA THR A 209 5.72 -7.55 6.86
C THR A 209 5.14 -6.43 6.00
N MET A 210 5.82 -6.13 4.88
CA MET A 210 5.31 -5.21 3.87
C MET A 210 5.03 -5.97 2.58
N GLN A 211 3.81 -5.82 2.04
CA GLN A 211 3.41 -6.56 0.84
C GLN A 211 2.54 -5.78 -0.13
N TYR A 212 2.68 -6.06 -1.43
CA TYR A 212 1.75 -5.56 -2.46
C TYR A 212 1.65 -4.04 -2.48
N CYS A 213 2.79 -3.35 -2.34
CA CYS A 213 2.83 -1.90 -2.28
C CYS A 213 3.61 -1.30 -3.46
N THR A 214 3.29 -0.05 -3.80
CA THR A 214 3.93 0.64 -4.92
C THR A 214 4.42 2.05 -4.56
N ASN A 215 5.60 2.39 -5.08
CA ASN A 215 6.07 3.77 -5.10
C ASN A 215 6.08 4.32 -6.54
N LYS A 216 5.35 5.41 -6.74
CA LYS A 216 5.31 6.21 -7.97
C LYS A 216 5.70 7.68 -7.73
N GLY A 217 5.91 8.07 -6.47
CA GLY A 217 6.44 9.36 -6.08
C GLY A 217 7.98 9.38 -6.00
N VAL A 218 8.61 10.47 -6.42
CA VAL A 218 10.07 10.58 -6.45
C VAL A 218 10.64 10.53 -5.03
N VAL A 219 11.74 9.79 -4.83
CA VAL A 219 12.46 9.73 -3.56
C VAL A 219 13.82 10.39 -3.73
N ASN A 220 14.06 11.47 -2.98
CA ASN A 220 15.34 12.17 -2.94
C ASN A 220 15.87 12.15 -1.50
N THR A 221 17.01 11.52 -1.29
CA THR A 221 17.68 11.51 0.02
C THR A 221 19.06 12.11 -0.11
N ALA A 222 19.30 13.29 0.45
CA ALA A 222 20.64 13.88 0.49
C ALA A 222 21.62 13.06 1.36
N GLY A 223 21.05 12.27 2.29
CA GLY A 223 21.77 11.51 3.30
C GLY A 223 22.27 10.14 2.90
N MET A 224 22.44 9.31 3.93
CA MET A 224 23.16 8.05 3.91
C MET A 224 22.41 6.91 3.20
N ILE A 225 21.10 6.78 3.43
CA ILE A 225 20.32 5.60 3.02
C ILE A 225 19.09 6.03 2.22
N CYS A 226 18.96 5.53 1.00
CA CYS A 226 17.87 5.85 0.10
C CYS A 226 17.30 4.57 -0.53
N GLY A 227 16.00 4.33 -0.32
CA GLY A 227 15.30 3.20 -0.91
C GLY A 227 14.01 3.63 -1.60
N GLY A 228 13.76 3.11 -2.80
CA GLY A 228 12.52 3.41 -3.52
C GLY A 228 11.25 2.92 -2.81
N ILE A 229 11.36 1.92 -1.92
CA ILE A 229 10.26 1.42 -1.09
C ILE A 229 10.60 1.57 0.39
N VAL A 230 11.73 1.01 0.83
CA VAL A 230 12.18 1.01 2.23
C VAL A 230 13.61 1.50 2.32
N SER A 231 13.94 2.39 3.25
CA SER A 231 15.35 2.82 3.38
C SER A 231 16.22 1.72 3.99
N GLN A 232 15.86 1.21 5.18
CA GLN A 232 16.59 0.18 5.91
C GLN A 232 15.63 -0.92 6.38
N ILE A 233 16.09 -2.17 6.31
CA ILE A 233 15.39 -3.34 6.84
C ILE A 233 16.32 -4.27 7.62
N GLU A 234 15.86 -4.82 8.74
CA GLU A 234 16.66 -5.71 9.59
C GLU A 234 15.82 -6.77 10.36
N LYS A 235 16.50 -7.63 11.14
CA LYS A 235 15.91 -8.56 12.11
C LYS A 235 14.81 -9.49 11.58
N GLY A 236 14.95 -9.96 10.35
CA GLY A 236 14.05 -10.96 9.76
C GLY A 236 12.74 -10.40 9.18
N ALA A 237 12.60 -9.07 9.13
CA ALA A 237 11.49 -8.41 8.45
C ALA A 237 11.41 -8.80 6.96
N THR A 238 10.21 -8.68 6.38
CA THR A 238 9.90 -9.19 5.04
C THR A 238 9.28 -8.10 4.16
N ILE A 239 9.79 -7.97 2.94
CA ILE A 239 9.19 -7.22 1.84
C ILE A 239 8.86 -8.21 0.72
N LYS A 240 7.60 -8.27 0.30
CA LYS A 240 7.18 -9.13 -0.83
C LYS A 240 6.20 -8.47 -1.78
N GLY A 241 6.40 -8.68 -3.08
CA GLY A 241 5.42 -8.22 -4.07
C GLY A 241 5.30 -6.70 -4.18
N CYS A 242 6.39 -5.96 -3.95
CA CYS A 242 6.39 -4.50 -4.00
C CYS A 242 7.11 -3.98 -5.24
N TYR A 243 6.79 -2.78 -5.70
CA TYR A 243 7.53 -2.21 -6.82
C TYR A 243 7.72 -0.71 -6.76
N ASN A 244 8.86 -0.27 -7.31
CA ASN A 244 9.17 1.14 -7.53
C ASN A 244 9.15 1.46 -9.02
N ALA A 245 8.41 2.51 -9.38
CA ALA A 245 8.39 3.08 -10.73
C ALA A 245 8.84 4.55 -10.76
N ALA A 246 9.21 5.12 -9.61
CA ALA A 246 9.67 6.49 -9.49
C ALA A 246 11.20 6.59 -9.50
N ALA A 247 11.71 7.79 -9.79
CA ALA A 247 13.14 8.04 -9.64
C ALA A 247 13.55 7.99 -8.15
N VAL A 248 14.68 7.34 -7.88
CA VAL A 248 15.32 7.24 -6.57
C VAL A 248 16.70 7.87 -6.68
N THR A 249 16.93 8.94 -5.92
CA THR A 249 18.21 9.67 -5.91
C THR A 249 18.75 9.73 -4.50
N GLY A 250 19.92 9.15 -4.26
CA GLY A 250 20.65 9.26 -3.00
C GLY A 250 21.90 10.13 -3.14
N GLY A 251 22.25 10.88 -2.09
CA GLY A 251 23.42 11.76 -2.06
C GLY A 251 24.69 11.12 -1.51
N SER A 252 24.58 9.96 -0.86
CA SER A 252 25.68 9.33 -0.14
C SER A 252 25.70 7.80 -0.36
N TYR A 253 25.79 6.99 0.69
CA TYR A 253 26.27 5.61 0.58
C TYR A 253 25.31 4.62 -0.11
N TYR A 254 24.12 4.41 0.43
CA TYR A 254 23.33 3.22 0.13
C TYR A 254 22.07 3.60 -0.64
N VAL A 255 22.06 3.32 -1.94
CA VAL A 255 20.96 3.70 -2.83
C VAL A 255 20.44 2.49 -3.57
N GLY A 256 19.23 2.05 -3.25
CA GLY A 256 18.57 0.92 -3.89
C GLY A 256 17.20 1.28 -4.46
N GLY A 257 16.86 0.69 -5.60
CA GLY A 257 15.55 0.89 -6.21
C GLY A 257 14.37 0.35 -5.37
N ILE A 258 14.60 -0.62 -4.48
CA ILE A 258 13.62 -1.15 -3.53
C ILE A 258 14.05 -0.85 -2.10
N VAL A 259 15.23 -1.34 -1.70
CA VAL A 259 15.76 -1.22 -0.35
C VAL A 259 17.10 -0.48 -0.37
N GLY A 260 17.31 0.50 0.50
CA GLY A 260 18.62 1.15 0.64
C GLY A 260 19.68 0.19 1.19
N ILE A 261 19.45 -0.36 2.38
CA ILE A 261 20.35 -1.35 3.00
C ILE A 261 19.57 -2.45 3.73
N THR A 262 20.09 -3.68 3.71
CA THR A 262 19.57 -4.81 4.49
C THR A 262 20.57 -5.28 5.54
N TYR A 263 20.09 -5.62 6.73
CA TYR A 263 20.83 -6.33 7.77
C TYR A 263 20.15 -7.66 8.12
N ASP A 264 20.91 -8.61 8.63
CA ASP A 264 20.42 -9.94 9.06
C ASP A 264 19.72 -10.76 7.95
N GLN A 265 19.02 -11.84 8.32
CA GLN A 265 18.33 -12.76 7.40
C GLN A 265 16.94 -12.23 6.97
N VAL A 266 16.88 -10.98 6.51
CA VAL A 266 15.64 -10.39 5.98
C VAL A 266 15.23 -11.02 4.64
N GLN A 267 13.99 -10.80 4.23
CA GLN A 267 13.48 -11.27 2.95
C GLN A 267 13.09 -10.10 2.05
N VAL A 268 13.61 -10.08 0.82
CA VAL A 268 13.21 -9.14 -0.24
C VAL A 268 12.86 -9.98 -1.47
N LYS A 269 11.57 -10.22 -1.70
CA LYS A 269 11.11 -11.18 -2.72
C LYS A 269 10.05 -10.61 -3.63
N ASN A 270 9.97 -11.11 -4.86
CA ASN A 270 8.88 -10.77 -5.79
C ASN A 270 8.77 -9.26 -6.05
N CYS A 271 9.87 -8.52 -5.91
CA CYS A 271 9.88 -7.07 -6.05
C CYS A 271 10.45 -6.65 -7.40
N TYR A 272 10.08 -5.47 -7.90
CA TYR A 272 10.77 -4.94 -9.07
C TYR A 272 10.94 -3.44 -9.10
N ASN A 273 11.98 -3.01 -9.81
CA ASN A 273 12.25 -1.61 -10.06
C ASN A 273 12.31 -1.30 -11.57
N VAL A 274 11.51 -0.31 -11.97
CA VAL A 274 11.53 0.29 -13.31
C VAL A 274 11.75 1.81 -13.25
N GLY A 275 12.01 2.34 -12.05
CA GLY A 275 12.43 3.71 -11.81
C GLY A 275 13.94 3.89 -11.90
N ALA A 276 14.40 5.05 -12.36
CA ALA A 276 15.81 5.38 -12.41
C ALA A 276 16.41 5.41 -11.00
N VAL A 277 17.61 4.85 -10.83
CA VAL A 277 18.35 4.88 -9.56
C VAL A 277 19.64 5.65 -9.77
N LYS A 278 19.87 6.66 -8.94
CA LYS A 278 21.06 7.52 -9.00
C LYS A 278 21.66 7.68 -7.63
N GLY A 279 22.96 7.51 -7.54
CA GLY A 279 23.75 7.73 -6.33
C GLY A 279 25.21 7.93 -6.72
N PRO A 280 26.06 8.38 -5.78
CA PRO A 280 27.49 8.44 -6.02
C PRO A 280 28.02 7.02 -6.26
N GLU A 281 28.99 6.92 -7.15
CA GLU A 281 29.80 5.72 -7.35
C GLU A 281 31.18 5.98 -6.76
N SER A 282 31.56 5.18 -5.78
CA SER A 282 32.84 5.28 -5.09
C SER A 282 33.37 3.89 -4.75
N PHE A 283 34.57 3.83 -4.16
CA PHE A 283 35.11 2.57 -3.66
C PHE A 283 34.29 1.99 -2.48
N LEU A 284 33.48 2.80 -1.80
CA LEU A 284 32.67 2.39 -0.65
C LEU A 284 31.30 1.84 -1.06
N SER A 285 30.70 2.42 -2.10
CA SER A 285 29.36 2.06 -2.53
C SER A 285 29.05 2.54 -3.94
N LYS A 286 28.04 1.91 -4.54
CA LYS A 286 27.42 2.31 -5.80
C LYS A 286 25.92 2.05 -5.73
N PRO A 287 25.09 2.78 -6.49
CA PRO A 287 23.66 2.52 -6.57
C PRO A 287 23.34 1.17 -7.20
N HIS A 288 22.26 0.52 -6.74
CA HIS A 288 21.81 -0.78 -7.23
C HIS A 288 20.30 -0.79 -7.54
N ALA A 289 19.91 -1.65 -8.47
CA ALA A 289 18.53 -1.67 -8.99
C ALA A 289 17.49 -2.14 -7.97
N ILE A 290 17.85 -3.02 -7.01
CA ILE A 290 16.97 -3.59 -5.98
C ILE A 290 17.46 -3.18 -4.59
N ILE A 291 18.66 -3.62 -4.17
CA ILE A 291 19.20 -3.44 -2.81
C ILE A 291 20.51 -2.64 -2.89
N GLY A 292 20.55 -1.44 -2.30
CA GLY A 292 21.71 -0.56 -2.33
C GLY A 292 22.95 -1.17 -1.68
N ASP A 293 22.78 -1.86 -0.55
CA ASP A 293 23.79 -2.71 0.07
C ASP A 293 23.15 -3.90 0.81
N ASN A 294 23.70 -5.10 0.59
CA ASN A 294 23.26 -6.33 1.24
C ASN A 294 24.30 -6.76 2.27
N ASP A 295 24.15 -6.28 3.52
CA ASP A 295 25.15 -6.48 4.56
C ASP A 295 25.45 -7.97 4.77
N GLY A 296 26.73 -8.31 4.61
CA GLY A 296 27.22 -9.69 4.71
C GLY A 296 26.56 -10.69 3.76
N LYS A 297 25.85 -10.23 2.72
CA LYS A 297 25.06 -11.04 1.78
C LYS A 297 24.05 -11.97 2.47
N LYS A 298 23.43 -11.50 3.55
CA LYS A 298 22.52 -12.30 4.38
C LYS A 298 21.06 -12.24 3.93
N ALA A 299 20.67 -11.21 3.17
CA ALA A 299 19.30 -11.09 2.70
C ALA A 299 18.90 -12.22 1.75
N ILE A 300 17.72 -12.79 1.97
CA ILE A 300 17.15 -13.83 1.11
C ILE A 300 16.38 -13.15 -0.02
N CYS A 301 16.98 -13.15 -1.21
CA CYS A 301 16.43 -12.53 -2.40
C CYS A 301 15.90 -13.58 -3.38
N ALA A 302 14.68 -13.42 -3.88
CA ALA A 302 14.10 -14.31 -4.87
C ALA A 302 13.05 -13.60 -5.73
N ASN A 303 12.94 -13.98 -7.01
CA ASN A 303 11.93 -13.45 -7.93
C ASN A 303 11.92 -11.91 -8.01
N ASN A 304 13.07 -11.26 -7.81
CA ASN A 304 13.19 -9.83 -7.98
C ASN A 304 13.63 -9.50 -9.41
N TYR A 305 13.13 -8.39 -9.95
CA TYR A 305 13.40 -8.02 -11.34
C TYR A 305 13.68 -6.53 -11.51
N TYR A 306 14.42 -6.17 -12.54
CA TYR A 306 14.57 -4.76 -12.90
C TYR A 306 14.81 -4.61 -14.40
N VAL A 307 14.52 -3.41 -14.91
CA VAL A 307 14.82 -3.07 -16.30
C VAL A 307 16.04 -2.16 -16.34
N LYS A 308 17.23 -2.71 -16.63
CA LYS A 308 18.52 -1.97 -16.60
C LYS A 308 18.51 -0.67 -17.42
N GLN A 309 17.87 -0.70 -18.60
CA GLN A 309 17.75 0.49 -19.46
C GLN A 309 16.97 1.64 -18.78
N LEU A 310 16.17 1.34 -17.76
CA LEU A 310 15.40 2.31 -16.98
C LEU A 310 16.10 2.66 -15.67
N THR A 311 16.57 1.65 -14.94
CA THR A 311 17.23 1.85 -13.64
C THR A 311 18.56 2.57 -13.80
N GLY A 312 19.27 2.33 -14.91
CA GLY A 312 20.62 2.85 -15.16
C GLY A 312 21.73 2.08 -14.44
N VAL A 313 21.37 1.09 -13.62
CA VAL A 313 22.28 0.34 -12.75
C VAL A 313 21.94 -1.16 -12.76
N ASP A 314 22.95 -1.99 -12.49
CA ASP A 314 22.81 -3.43 -12.28
C ASP A 314 22.58 -3.76 -10.80
N ASP A 315 22.15 -5.00 -10.56
CA ASP A 315 22.06 -5.60 -9.23
C ASP A 315 22.08 -7.12 -9.32
N GLU A 316 22.79 -7.78 -8.41
CA GLU A 316 22.79 -9.24 -8.25
C GLU A 316 21.59 -9.74 -7.43
N ALA A 317 20.93 -8.87 -6.66
CA ALA A 317 19.74 -9.18 -5.88
C ALA A 317 18.46 -9.31 -6.73
N GLY A 318 18.56 -9.10 -8.05
CA GLY A 318 17.46 -9.27 -9.00
C GLY A 318 17.90 -9.72 -10.39
N THR A 319 16.93 -10.13 -11.19
CA THR A 319 17.13 -10.56 -12.58
C THR A 319 16.83 -9.41 -13.53
N THR A 320 17.81 -9.05 -14.37
CA THR A 320 17.62 -8.03 -15.40
C THR A 320 16.63 -8.48 -16.46
N GLN A 321 15.77 -7.57 -16.91
CA GLN A 321 14.80 -7.77 -17.99
C GLN A 321 14.89 -6.62 -19.00
N THR A 322 14.55 -6.87 -20.26
CA THR A 322 14.34 -5.79 -21.22
C THR A 322 12.97 -5.15 -21.03
N ARG A 323 12.78 -3.92 -21.57
CA ARG A 323 11.47 -3.26 -21.56
C ARG A 323 10.36 -4.08 -22.21
N GLY A 324 10.69 -4.85 -23.26
CA GLY A 324 9.70 -5.66 -23.98
C GLY A 324 9.32 -6.90 -23.21
N GLN A 325 10.31 -7.66 -22.73
CA GLN A 325 10.11 -8.89 -21.94
C GLN A 325 9.34 -8.62 -20.65
N PHE A 326 9.67 -7.53 -19.95
CA PHE A 326 9.06 -7.27 -18.65
C PHE A 326 7.58 -6.90 -18.72
N LYS A 327 7.02 -6.69 -19.92
CA LYS A 327 5.59 -6.42 -20.14
C LYS A 327 4.79 -7.66 -20.56
N GLN A 328 5.42 -8.83 -20.58
CA GLN A 328 4.79 -10.08 -21.01
C GLN A 328 4.31 -10.92 -19.82
N GLU A 329 3.48 -11.91 -20.11
CA GLU A 329 2.89 -12.82 -19.11
C GLU A 329 3.97 -13.59 -18.33
N GLU A 330 5.09 -13.91 -18.95
CA GLU A 330 6.21 -14.61 -18.30
C GLU A 330 6.79 -13.80 -17.13
N ALA A 331 6.90 -12.48 -17.28
CA ALA A 331 7.35 -11.60 -16.21
C ALA A 331 6.33 -11.54 -15.06
N VAL A 332 5.04 -11.52 -15.38
CA VAL A 332 3.95 -11.58 -14.39
C VAL A 332 3.96 -12.91 -13.64
N ASN A 333 4.19 -14.03 -14.34
CA ASN A 333 4.29 -15.36 -13.73
C ASN A 333 5.50 -15.45 -12.79
N GLY A 334 6.66 -14.93 -13.20
CA GLY A 334 7.85 -14.86 -12.35
C GLY A 334 7.61 -14.02 -11.09
N LEU A 335 6.99 -12.85 -11.23
CA LEU A 335 6.62 -12.00 -10.10
C LEU A 335 5.60 -12.64 -9.14
N ASN A 336 4.75 -13.55 -9.63
CA ASN A 336 3.78 -14.27 -8.80
C ASN A 336 4.31 -15.61 -8.25
N ASN A 337 5.52 -16.02 -8.61
CA ASN A 337 6.09 -17.27 -8.14
C ASN A 337 6.21 -17.26 -6.61
N GLU A 338 5.79 -18.35 -5.95
CA GLU A 338 5.80 -18.50 -4.48
C GLU A 338 4.95 -17.50 -3.69
N LEU A 339 4.17 -16.63 -4.33
CA LEU A 339 3.18 -15.81 -3.64
C LEU A 339 1.90 -16.61 -3.36
N ASP A 340 1.31 -16.37 -2.20
CA ASP A 340 0.03 -17.00 -1.79
C ASP A 340 -1.16 -16.57 -2.66
N VAL A 341 -0.99 -15.45 -3.38
CA VAL A 341 -2.01 -14.85 -4.24
C VAL A 341 -1.39 -14.42 -5.56
N LYS A 342 -2.20 -14.35 -6.62
CA LYS A 342 -1.82 -13.68 -7.87
C LYS A 342 -1.85 -12.16 -7.67
N ALA A 343 -0.81 -11.63 -7.04
CA ALA A 343 -0.68 -10.23 -6.71
C ALA A 343 -0.46 -9.36 -7.96
N PHE A 344 0.39 -9.80 -8.89
CA PHE A 344 0.70 -9.05 -10.11
C PHE A 344 -0.15 -9.49 -11.30
N VAL A 345 -0.46 -8.54 -12.16
CA VAL A 345 -1.21 -8.73 -13.41
C VAL A 345 -0.61 -7.85 -14.49
N LEU A 346 -0.90 -8.18 -15.75
CA LEU A 346 -0.59 -7.30 -16.88
C LEU A 346 -1.28 -5.94 -16.74
N ASP A 347 -0.55 -4.89 -17.12
CA ASP A 347 -1.05 -3.52 -17.18
C ASP A 347 -1.72 -3.23 -18.52
N THR A 348 -2.96 -3.68 -18.66
CA THR A 348 -3.77 -3.51 -19.86
C THR A 348 -4.32 -2.09 -20.02
N GLU A 349 -4.27 -1.28 -18.97
CA GLU A 349 -4.81 0.08 -18.90
C GLU A 349 -3.73 1.17 -18.85
N ASN A 350 -2.46 0.76 -18.99
CA ASN A 350 -1.30 1.64 -18.99
C ASN A 350 -1.11 2.46 -17.69
N VAL A 351 -1.56 1.92 -16.55
CA VAL A 351 -1.44 2.47 -15.19
C VAL A 351 0.03 2.55 -14.72
N ASN A 352 0.89 1.68 -15.25
CA ASN A 352 2.32 1.63 -14.99
C ASN A 352 3.12 1.49 -16.30
N LYS A 353 2.70 2.23 -17.34
CA LYS A 353 3.40 2.30 -18.63
C LYS A 353 3.53 0.93 -19.34
N GLY A 354 2.60 0.02 -19.09
CA GLY A 354 2.55 -1.34 -19.60
C GLY A 354 3.43 -2.33 -18.83
N PHE A 355 4.19 -1.91 -17.82
CA PHE A 355 4.84 -2.83 -16.89
C PHE A 355 3.81 -3.43 -15.94
N PRO A 356 4.06 -4.61 -15.35
CA PRO A 356 3.13 -5.26 -14.43
C PRO A 356 2.59 -4.28 -13.38
N ILE A 357 1.38 -4.51 -12.92
CA ILE A 357 0.76 -3.76 -11.82
C ILE A 357 0.25 -4.73 -10.79
N LEU A 358 -0.01 -4.22 -9.60
CA LEU A 358 -0.72 -4.99 -8.59
C LEU A 358 -2.19 -5.08 -8.98
N SER A 359 -2.81 -6.22 -8.66
CA SER A 359 -4.20 -6.51 -9.06
C SER A 359 -5.20 -5.49 -8.52
N TRP A 360 -4.94 -4.92 -7.33
CA TRP A 360 -5.75 -3.88 -6.73
C TRP A 360 -5.65 -2.51 -7.44
N GLU A 361 -4.63 -2.29 -8.27
CA GLU A 361 -4.47 -1.04 -9.04
C GLU A 361 -5.37 -0.97 -10.29
N LYS A 362 -6.03 -2.08 -10.66
CA LYS A 362 -6.95 -2.08 -11.79
C LYS A 362 -8.17 -1.21 -11.49
N THR A 363 -8.33 -0.14 -12.26
CA THR A 363 -9.46 0.79 -12.11
C THR A 363 -10.76 0.20 -12.63
N SER A 364 -10.67 -0.65 -13.65
CA SER A 364 -11.76 -1.53 -14.01
C SER A 364 -11.80 -2.68 -13.02
N THR A 365 -12.88 -2.74 -12.22
CA THR A 365 -13.56 -4.03 -12.14
C THR A 365 -13.76 -4.40 -13.60
N THR A 366 -13.08 -5.44 -14.09
CA THR A 366 -13.61 -6.09 -15.28
C THR A 366 -15.08 -6.28 -14.94
N ALA A 367 -15.97 -5.56 -15.63
CA ALA A 367 -17.34 -6.00 -15.71
C ALA A 367 -17.18 -7.47 -15.99
N ILE A 368 -17.56 -8.34 -15.04
CA ILE A 368 -17.48 -9.79 -15.19
C ILE A 368 -17.87 -10.00 -16.63
N HIS A 369 -16.89 -10.38 -17.47
CA HIS A 369 -17.12 -10.36 -18.90
C HIS A 369 -18.41 -11.14 -19.04
N GLN A 370 -19.39 -10.53 -19.71
CA GLN A 370 -20.51 -11.29 -20.20
C GLN A 370 -19.83 -12.33 -21.08
N LEU A 371 -19.51 -13.49 -20.50
CA LEU A 371 -19.18 -14.69 -21.22
C LEU A 371 -20.40 -14.83 -22.10
N SER A 372 -20.16 -14.66 -23.40
CA SER A 372 -21.10 -15.04 -24.44
C SER A 372 -21.81 -16.29 -23.93
N ALA A 373 -23.14 -16.21 -23.81
CA ALA A 373 -23.95 -17.30 -23.32
C ALA A 373 -23.45 -18.60 -23.95
N ASP A 374 -22.69 -19.36 -23.16
CA ASP A 374 -22.49 -20.76 -23.43
C ASP A 374 -23.91 -21.29 -23.53
N HIS A 375 -24.26 -21.98 -24.62
CA HIS A 375 -25.65 -22.25 -25.02
C HIS A 375 -26.43 -23.13 -24.01
N ASP A 376 -25.84 -23.36 -22.84
CA ASP A 376 -26.20 -24.25 -21.77
C ASP A 376 -26.95 -23.60 -20.61
N VAL A 377 -27.02 -22.26 -20.52
CA VAL A 377 -27.74 -21.54 -19.46
C VAL A 377 -28.70 -20.49 -20.04
N GLN A 378 -30.00 -20.64 -19.78
CA GLN A 378 -31.05 -19.68 -20.15
C GLN A 378 -31.64 -19.02 -18.90
N ILE A 379 -31.84 -17.69 -18.94
CA ILE A 379 -32.49 -16.94 -17.87
C ILE A 379 -33.76 -16.29 -18.42
N ASN A 380 -34.91 -16.67 -17.86
CA ASN A 380 -36.23 -16.16 -18.23
C ASN A 380 -36.88 -15.54 -16.99
N GLY A 381 -36.65 -14.24 -16.77
CA GLY A 381 -37.10 -13.54 -15.56
C GLY A 381 -36.47 -14.16 -14.31
N HIS A 382 -37.30 -14.76 -13.47
CA HIS A 382 -36.90 -15.43 -12.23
C HIS A 382 -36.45 -16.89 -12.42
N ASP A 383 -36.52 -17.43 -13.63
CA ASP A 383 -36.15 -18.83 -13.89
C ASP A 383 -34.77 -18.94 -14.53
N VAL A 384 -33.91 -19.79 -13.97
CA VAL A 384 -32.61 -20.21 -14.51
C VAL A 384 -32.73 -21.64 -15.00
N VAL A 385 -32.43 -21.88 -16.27
CA VAL A 385 -32.49 -23.19 -16.92
C VAL A 385 -31.10 -23.59 -17.38
N CYS A 386 -30.65 -24.78 -16.97
CA CYS A 386 -29.36 -25.35 -17.29
C CYS A 386 -29.52 -26.72 -17.97
N ASN A 387 -28.61 -27.11 -18.86
CA ASN A 387 -28.62 -28.44 -19.47
C ASN A 387 -28.23 -29.58 -18.48
N LYS A 388 -27.42 -29.25 -17.47
CA LYS A 388 -26.95 -30.10 -16.37
C LYS A 388 -27.52 -29.59 -15.04
N THR A 389 -27.55 -30.47 -14.03
CA THR A 389 -27.94 -30.08 -12.68
C THR A 389 -26.89 -29.11 -12.13
N SER A 390 -27.32 -27.90 -11.79
CA SER A 390 -26.46 -26.80 -11.35
C SER A 390 -26.95 -26.22 -10.03
N THR A 391 -26.12 -25.42 -9.38
CA THR A 391 -26.46 -24.77 -8.10
C THR A 391 -26.30 -23.27 -8.21
N VAL A 392 -27.32 -22.53 -7.77
CA VAL A 392 -27.31 -21.07 -7.63
C VAL A 392 -27.01 -20.72 -6.17
N TYR A 393 -26.06 -19.80 -5.97
CA TYR A 393 -25.66 -19.26 -4.68
C TYR A 393 -25.94 -17.76 -4.63
N ASP A 394 -26.26 -17.25 -3.45
CA ASP A 394 -26.20 -15.81 -3.21
C ASP A 394 -24.75 -15.34 -3.06
N LEU A 395 -24.55 -14.02 -2.97
CA LEU A 395 -23.22 -13.43 -2.82
C LEU A 395 -22.54 -13.74 -1.46
N LYS A 396 -23.27 -14.35 -0.52
CA LYS A 396 -22.72 -14.83 0.76
C LYS A 396 -22.35 -16.32 0.68
N GLY A 397 -22.46 -16.94 -0.49
CA GLY A 397 -22.15 -18.35 -0.71
C GLY A 397 -23.24 -19.32 -0.24
N ARG A 398 -24.45 -18.83 0.10
CA ARG A 398 -25.56 -19.70 0.52
C ARG A 398 -26.27 -20.24 -0.71
N VAL A 399 -26.60 -21.53 -0.70
CA VAL A 399 -27.39 -22.17 -1.76
C VAL A 399 -28.80 -21.55 -1.78
N VAL A 400 -29.19 -21.07 -2.96
CA VAL A 400 -30.51 -20.49 -3.22
C VAL A 400 -31.41 -21.52 -3.91
N ALA A 401 -30.87 -22.24 -4.89
CA ALA A 401 -31.58 -23.30 -5.60
C ALA A 401 -30.59 -24.29 -6.24
N THR A 402 -31.00 -25.53 -6.45
CA THR A 402 -30.25 -26.55 -7.18
C THR A 402 -31.18 -27.29 -8.14
N GLY A 403 -30.77 -27.46 -9.39
CA GLY A 403 -31.56 -28.16 -10.40
C GLY A 403 -31.14 -27.84 -11.83
N LYS A 404 -31.87 -28.42 -12.79
CA LYS A 404 -31.80 -28.04 -14.21
C LYS A 404 -32.73 -26.88 -14.56
N ARG A 405 -33.74 -26.64 -13.72
CA ARG A 405 -34.69 -25.53 -13.85
C ARG A 405 -34.93 -25.01 -12.44
N MET A 406 -34.54 -23.77 -12.18
CA MET A 406 -34.47 -23.19 -10.84
C MET A 406 -35.21 -21.87 -10.83
N HIS A 407 -36.18 -21.73 -9.94
CA HIS A 407 -36.87 -20.47 -9.74
C HIS A 407 -36.20 -19.70 -8.59
N ILE A 408 -35.85 -18.44 -8.84
CA ILE A 408 -35.16 -17.56 -7.89
C ILE A 408 -36.10 -16.41 -7.52
N ALA A 409 -36.68 -16.46 -6.33
CA ALA A 409 -37.79 -15.57 -5.95
C ALA A 409 -37.43 -14.07 -5.88
N ALA A 410 -36.17 -13.73 -5.59
CA ALA A 410 -35.74 -12.34 -5.45
C ALA A 410 -34.92 -11.88 -6.66
N SER A 411 -35.18 -10.66 -7.14
CA SER A 411 -34.32 -10.01 -8.13
C SER A 411 -32.97 -9.67 -7.48
N GLY A 412 -31.87 -9.88 -8.20
CA GLY A 412 -30.55 -9.74 -7.62
C GLY A 412 -29.44 -10.40 -8.43
N ILE A 413 -28.23 -10.35 -7.88
CA ILE A 413 -27.04 -10.96 -8.46
C ILE A 413 -26.73 -12.26 -7.71
N TYR A 414 -26.51 -13.33 -8.46
CA TYR A 414 -26.21 -14.65 -7.94
C TYR A 414 -25.02 -15.29 -8.66
N VAL A 415 -24.46 -16.34 -8.06
CA VAL A 415 -23.40 -17.17 -8.65
C VAL A 415 -23.99 -18.51 -9.04
N LEU A 416 -23.84 -18.90 -10.29
CA LEU A 416 -24.24 -20.21 -10.81
C LEU A 416 -23.00 -21.11 -10.93
N SER A 417 -23.06 -22.29 -10.34
CA SER A 417 -22.07 -23.35 -10.51
C SER A 417 -22.65 -24.47 -11.36
N CYS A 418 -22.06 -24.69 -12.53
CA CYS A 418 -22.41 -25.75 -13.46
C CYS A 418 -21.28 -26.81 -13.48
N PRO A 419 -21.59 -28.12 -13.35
CA PRO A 419 -20.57 -29.16 -13.37
C PRO A 419 -19.75 -29.15 -14.67
N GLY A 420 -18.42 -29.03 -14.53
CA GLY A 420 -17.48 -29.01 -15.66
C GLY A 420 -17.39 -27.66 -16.40
N ALA A 421 -17.99 -26.59 -15.86
CA ALA A 421 -17.86 -25.24 -16.39
C ALA A 421 -17.40 -24.26 -15.29
N PRO A 422 -16.76 -23.13 -15.65
CA PRO A 422 -16.49 -22.06 -14.70
C PRO A 422 -17.77 -21.55 -14.03
N THR A 423 -17.66 -21.06 -12.79
CA THR A 423 -18.77 -20.39 -12.13
C THR A 423 -19.15 -19.12 -12.89
N GLN A 424 -20.45 -18.86 -13.01
CA GLN A 424 -21.00 -17.78 -13.80
C GLN A 424 -21.79 -16.81 -12.92
N LYS A 425 -21.81 -15.53 -13.29
CA LYS A 425 -22.74 -14.56 -12.69
C LYS A 425 -24.09 -14.65 -13.40
N VAL A 426 -25.16 -14.77 -12.64
CA VAL A 426 -26.52 -14.66 -13.16
C VAL A 426 -27.23 -13.48 -12.51
N VAL A 427 -27.97 -12.71 -13.32
CA VAL A 427 -28.73 -11.56 -12.87
C VAL A 427 -30.21 -11.86 -13.07
N ILE A 428 -30.94 -11.89 -11.97
CA ILE A 428 -32.40 -12.09 -11.95
C ILE A 428 -33.06 -10.72 -11.91
N ARG A 429 -33.93 -10.43 -12.88
CA ARG A 429 -34.62 -9.14 -13.03
C ARG A 429 -36.10 -9.28 -12.76
#